data_AF-A0A356TEF7-F1
#
_entry.id   AF-A0A356TEF7-F1
#
_cell.length_a   1.000
_cell.length_b   1.000
_cell.length_c   1.000
_cell.angle_alpha   90.00
_cell.angle_beta   90.00
_cell.angle_gamma   90.00
#
_symmetry.space_group_name_H-M   'P 1'
#
loop_
_entity.id
_entity.type
_entity.pdbx_description
1 polymer ?
#
loop_
_entity_poly.entity_id
_entity_poly.type
_entity_poly.pdbx_seq_one_letter_code
_entity_poly.pdbx_strand_id
1 'polypeptide(L)'
;MFHSGRELEHGPAVRWCDDCHSIEEPDRLRLRSGELVSFDDSDRVCGQCHGEKHRDWRDGIHGLSTGGWRGTVRRRTCTACHEPHAPEPIWLEALPPPEPDPRVSEPSRPEGRER
;
A
#
# COMPACT_ATOMS: atom_id res chain seq x y z
N MET A 1 -28.24 0.36 -8.14
CA MET A 1 -27.26 -0.19 -9.10
C MET A 1 -25.88 0.06 -8.50
N PHE A 2 -25.13 -0.99 -8.19
CA PHE A 2 -23.78 -0.87 -7.64
C PHE A 2 -22.92 0.00 -8.56
N HIS A 3 -22.18 0.95 -7.99
CA HIS A 3 -21.23 1.79 -8.73
C HIS A 3 -21.80 2.45 -10.00
N SER A 4 -23.05 2.93 -9.96
CA SER A 4 -23.66 3.63 -11.10
C SER A 4 -22.84 4.88 -11.46
N GLY A 5 -22.12 4.82 -12.58
CA GLY A 5 -21.25 5.90 -13.07
C GLY A 5 -19.74 5.62 -12.98
N ARG A 6 -19.31 4.43 -12.54
CA ARG A 6 -17.90 4.01 -12.63
C ARG A 6 -17.73 3.06 -13.81
N GLU A 7 -16.88 3.44 -14.76
CA GLU A 7 -16.43 2.54 -15.81
C GLU A 7 -15.27 1.71 -15.25
N LEU A 8 -15.48 0.40 -15.13
CA LEU A 8 -14.50 -0.54 -14.58
C LEU A 8 -14.09 -1.50 -15.68
N GLU A 9 -12.78 -1.62 -15.91
CA GLU A 9 -12.26 -2.63 -16.81
C GLU A 9 -12.25 -3.98 -16.09
N HIS A 10 -13.07 -4.91 -16.56
CA HIS A 10 -12.99 -6.29 -16.08
C HIS A 10 -11.66 -6.90 -16.54
N GLY A 11 -10.86 -7.35 -15.56
CA GLY A 11 -9.53 -7.90 -15.83
C GLY A 11 -9.58 -9.17 -16.70
N PRO A 12 -8.54 -9.45 -17.50
CA PRO A 12 -8.61 -10.46 -18.56
C PRO A 12 -8.70 -11.93 -18.09
N ALA A 13 -8.70 -12.23 -16.78
CA ALA A 13 -8.98 -13.57 -16.23
C ALA A 13 -8.74 -13.69 -14.70
N VAL A 14 -7.93 -12.80 -14.10
CA VAL A 14 -7.26 -13.09 -12.81
C VAL A 14 -7.84 -12.34 -11.60
N ARG A 15 -8.74 -11.38 -11.83
CA ARG A 15 -9.36 -10.57 -10.79
C ARG A 15 -10.81 -10.28 -11.13
N TRP A 16 -11.71 -10.89 -10.38
CA TRP A 16 -13.14 -10.61 -10.38
C TRP A 16 -13.55 -9.81 -9.14
N CYS A 17 -14.75 -9.24 -9.18
CA CYS A 17 -15.26 -8.43 -8.08
C CYS A 17 -15.25 -9.21 -6.76
N ASP A 18 -15.46 -10.53 -6.81
CA ASP A 18 -15.56 -11.42 -5.66
C ASP A 18 -14.22 -11.95 -5.11
N ASP A 19 -13.10 -11.60 -5.75
CA ASP A 19 -11.77 -11.84 -5.17
C ASP A 19 -11.50 -10.92 -3.97
N CYS A 20 -12.17 -9.76 -3.95
CA CYS A 20 -12.06 -8.77 -2.89
C CYS A 20 -13.39 -8.55 -2.16
N HIS A 21 -14.54 -8.59 -2.85
CA HIS A 21 -15.85 -8.37 -2.26
C HIS A 21 -16.61 -9.67 -2.01
N SER A 22 -17.61 -9.64 -1.12
CA SER A 22 -18.62 -10.70 -1.10
C SER A 22 -19.64 -10.48 -2.23
N ILE A 23 -20.04 -11.53 -2.94
CA ILE A 23 -21.13 -11.45 -3.93
C ILE A 23 -22.46 -11.22 -3.23
N GLU A 24 -22.65 -11.86 -2.07
CA GLU A 24 -23.89 -11.81 -1.29
C GLU A 24 -24.01 -10.49 -0.51
N GLU A 25 -22.88 -9.92 -0.09
CA GLU A 25 -22.80 -8.67 0.66
C GLU A 25 -21.73 -7.74 0.05
N PRO A 26 -21.99 -7.05 -1.07
CA PRO A 26 -20.93 -6.32 -1.79
C PRO A 26 -20.31 -5.14 -1.03
N ASP A 27 -20.97 -4.66 0.03
CA ASP A 27 -20.42 -3.67 0.97
C ASP A 27 -19.46 -4.29 2.01
N ARG A 28 -19.14 -5.58 1.86
CA ARG A 28 -18.18 -6.32 2.66
C ARG A 28 -17.08 -6.86 1.77
N LEU A 29 -15.88 -6.85 2.34
CA LEU A 29 -14.73 -7.48 1.73
C LEU A 29 -14.64 -8.94 2.16
N ARG A 30 -14.09 -9.80 1.31
CA ARG A 30 -13.92 -11.23 1.56
C ARG A 30 -12.45 -11.61 1.49
N LEU A 31 -11.97 -12.30 2.51
CA LEU A 31 -10.67 -12.96 2.49
C LEU A 31 -10.76 -14.29 1.74
N ARG A 32 -9.63 -14.80 1.24
CA ARG A 32 -9.54 -16.11 0.57
C ARG A 32 -9.94 -17.27 1.49
N SER A 33 -9.88 -17.07 2.80
CA SER A 33 -10.42 -17.99 3.80
C SER A 33 -11.95 -18.06 3.81
N GLY A 34 -12.63 -17.10 3.20
CA GLY A 34 -14.08 -16.90 3.27
C GLY A 34 -14.53 -15.92 4.35
N GLU A 35 -13.65 -15.46 5.23
CA GLU A 35 -13.99 -14.47 6.26
C GLU A 35 -14.40 -13.13 5.63
N LEU A 36 -15.46 -12.51 6.17
CA LEU A 36 -15.92 -11.19 5.74
C LEU A 36 -15.40 -10.08 6.65
N VAL A 37 -14.70 -9.12 6.06
CA VAL A 37 -14.11 -7.97 6.76
C VAL A 37 -14.73 -6.66 6.28
N SER A 38 -14.46 -5.56 6.98
CA SER A 38 -14.97 -4.24 6.61
C SER A 38 -14.04 -3.56 5.58
N PHE A 39 -14.46 -2.45 4.98
CA PHE A 39 -13.58 -1.68 4.08
C PHE A 39 -12.37 -1.07 4.80
N ASP A 40 -12.47 -0.84 6.11
CA ASP A 40 -11.35 -0.39 6.96
C ASP A 40 -10.27 -1.46 7.14
N ASP A 41 -10.56 -2.70 6.73
CA ASP A 41 -9.65 -3.85 6.76
C ASP A 41 -9.11 -4.20 5.35
N SER A 42 -9.19 -3.26 4.40
CA SER A 42 -8.79 -3.51 3.01
C SER A 42 -7.32 -3.95 2.87
N ASP A 43 -6.44 -3.56 3.79
CA ASP A 43 -5.06 -4.05 3.85
C ASP A 43 -4.98 -5.58 3.96
N ARG A 44 -5.88 -6.21 4.72
CA ARG A 44 -5.94 -7.66 4.91
C ARG A 44 -6.26 -8.38 3.61
N VAL A 45 -7.08 -7.78 2.74
CA VAL A 45 -7.41 -8.35 1.42
C VAL A 45 -6.23 -8.17 0.46
N CYS A 46 -5.73 -6.95 0.33
CA CYS A 46 -4.63 -6.62 -0.57
C CYS A 46 -3.37 -7.43 -0.26
N GLY A 47 -3.07 -7.63 1.03
CA GLY A 47 -1.91 -8.36 1.51
C GLY A 47 -1.88 -9.85 1.18
N GLN A 48 -3.01 -10.45 0.78
CA GLN A 48 -3.05 -11.85 0.35
C GLN A 48 -2.29 -12.10 -0.96
N CYS A 49 -2.15 -11.06 -1.78
CA CYS A 49 -1.41 -11.12 -3.04
C CYS A 49 -0.18 -10.17 -3.03
N HIS A 50 -0.30 -9.00 -2.40
CA HIS A 50 0.78 -7.99 -2.33
C HIS A 50 1.58 -8.11 -1.01
N GLY A 51 2.08 -9.31 -0.73
CA GLY A 51 2.67 -9.65 0.57
C GLY A 51 3.90 -8.82 0.97
N GLU A 52 4.77 -8.47 0.02
CA GLU A 52 5.93 -7.61 0.28
C GLU A 52 5.49 -6.22 0.75
N LYS A 53 4.61 -5.56 -0.01
CA LYS A 53 4.13 -4.21 0.31
C LYS A 53 3.27 -4.18 1.57
N HIS A 54 2.50 -5.24 1.82
CA HIS A 54 1.76 -5.38 3.08
C HIS A 54 2.69 -5.53 4.30
N ARG A 55 3.83 -6.22 4.15
CA ARG A 55 4.85 -6.29 5.20
C ARG A 55 5.43 -4.91 5.50
N ASP A 56 5.86 -4.18 4.46
CA ASP A 56 6.40 -2.82 4.61
C ASP A 56 5.37 -1.88 5.24
N TRP A 57 4.09 -2.01 4.86
CA TRP A 57 2.99 -1.24 5.45
C TRP A 57 2.79 -1.53 6.94
N ARG A 58 2.77 -2.81 7.32
CA ARG A 58 2.65 -3.23 8.71
C ARG A 58 3.80 -2.68 9.56
N ASP A 59 5.00 -2.72 9.00
CA ASP A 59 6.22 -2.27 9.67
C ASP A 59 6.35 -0.72 9.64
N GLY A 60 5.43 -0.02 8.96
CA GLY A 60 5.35 1.45 8.90
C GLY A 60 6.33 2.09 7.91
N ILE A 61 6.97 1.29 7.07
CA ILE A 61 7.86 1.73 5.99
C ILE A 61 7.04 2.25 4.80
N HIS A 62 5.86 1.66 4.56
CA HIS A 62 4.98 2.01 3.45
C HIS A 62 3.62 2.52 3.93
N GLY A 63 3.01 3.42 3.16
CA GLY A 63 1.73 4.04 3.48
C GLY A 63 1.80 5.15 4.52
N LEU A 64 0.65 5.72 4.84
CA LEU A 64 0.53 6.87 5.74
C LEU A 64 0.11 6.44 7.15
N SER A 65 0.87 6.88 8.15
CA SER A 65 0.46 6.84 9.55
C SER A 65 0.04 8.23 10.02
N THR A 66 -1.09 8.31 10.72
CA THR A 66 -1.62 9.56 11.29
C THR A 66 -1.76 9.43 12.80
N GLY A 67 -1.86 10.56 13.50
CA GLY A 67 -1.94 10.61 14.97
C GLY A 67 -0.67 11.22 15.58
N GLY A 68 -0.42 10.92 16.85
CA GLY A 68 0.71 11.49 17.60
C GLY A 68 1.67 10.43 18.11
N TRP A 69 2.95 10.80 18.24
CA TRP A 69 4.01 9.93 18.78
C TRP A 69 3.79 9.51 20.25
N ARG A 70 3.04 10.30 21.03
CA ARG A 70 2.57 9.99 22.39
C ARG A 70 1.14 9.45 22.46
N GLY A 71 0.45 9.38 21.33
CA GLY A 71 -0.97 9.04 21.27
C GLY A 71 -1.20 7.79 20.44
N THR A 72 -2.46 7.58 20.06
CA THR A 72 -2.79 6.48 19.15
C THR A 72 -2.28 6.78 17.76
N VAL A 73 -1.42 5.90 17.24
CA VAL A 73 -1.04 5.88 15.83
C VAL A 73 -2.11 5.10 15.05
N ARG A 74 -2.59 5.69 13.97
CA ARG A 74 -3.56 5.09 13.04
C ARG A 74 -2.89 4.91 11.69
N ARG A 75 -2.65 3.66 11.29
CA ARG A 75 -2.22 3.33 9.93
C ARG A 75 -3.42 3.45 9.00
N ARG A 76 -3.25 4.15 7.88
CA ARG A 76 -4.26 4.22 6.82
C ARG A 76 -4.16 2.99 5.94
N THR A 77 -5.28 2.51 5.45
CA THR A 77 -5.34 1.34 4.56
C THR A 77 -4.74 1.63 3.19
N CYS A 78 -4.54 0.59 2.38
CA CYS A 78 -4.02 0.70 1.02
C CYS A 78 -4.85 1.67 0.16
N THR A 79 -6.17 1.66 0.35
CA THR A 79 -7.13 2.49 -0.41
C THR A 79 -7.09 3.97 -0.05
N ALA A 80 -6.36 4.36 0.99
CA ALA A 80 -6.13 5.78 1.30
C ALA A 80 -5.20 6.46 0.27
N CYS A 81 -4.43 5.68 -0.48
CA CYS A 81 -3.50 6.20 -1.50
C CYS A 81 -3.69 5.54 -2.88
N HIS A 82 -4.12 4.28 -2.94
CA HIS A 82 -4.31 3.55 -4.20
C HIS A 82 -5.78 3.44 -4.59
N GLU A 83 -6.08 3.50 -5.89
CA GLU A 83 -7.40 3.14 -6.41
C GLU A 83 -7.59 1.61 -6.28
N PRO A 84 -8.61 1.12 -5.54
CA PRO A 84 -8.77 -0.31 -5.25
C PRO A 84 -9.00 -1.19 -6.49
N HIS A 85 -9.51 -0.61 -7.58
CA HIS A 85 -9.73 -1.31 -8.84
C HIS A 85 -8.59 -1.12 -9.85
N ALA A 86 -7.62 -0.26 -9.55
CA ALA A 86 -6.44 0.00 -10.36
C ALA A 86 -5.27 0.47 -9.47
N PRO A 87 -4.70 -0.42 -8.62
CA PRO A 87 -3.69 -0.02 -7.63
C PRO A 87 -2.32 0.16 -8.29
N GLU A 88 -2.16 1.26 -9.02
CA GLU A 88 -0.91 1.57 -9.71
C GLU A 88 0.20 1.96 -8.73
N PRO A 89 1.48 1.66 -9.06
CA PRO A 89 2.62 2.17 -8.31
C PRO A 89 2.65 3.70 -8.33
N ILE A 90 2.87 4.29 -7.16
CA ILE A 90 3.08 5.74 -7.04
C ILE A 90 4.57 6.00 -7.14
N TRP A 91 4.98 6.71 -8.19
CA TRP A 91 6.36 7.15 -8.38
C TRP A 91 6.52 8.55 -7.80
N LEU A 92 7.42 8.67 -6.82
CA LEU A 92 7.80 9.96 -6.26
C LEU A 92 9.19 10.32 -6.76
N GLU A 93 9.35 11.55 -7.23
CA GLU A 93 10.65 12.07 -7.58
C GLU A 93 11.47 12.26 -6.31
N ALA A 94 12.71 11.74 -6.31
CA ALA A 94 13.59 11.88 -5.17
C ALA A 94 13.90 13.36 -4.94
N LEU A 95 13.79 13.81 -3.69
CA LEU A 95 14.33 15.10 -3.32
C LEU A 95 15.86 15.10 -3.54
N PRO A 96 16.46 16.25 -3.86
CA PRO A 96 17.91 16.35 -3.96
C PRO A 96 18.55 15.86 -2.66
N PRO A 97 19.76 15.26 -2.73
CA PRO A 97 20.47 14.84 -1.53
C PRO A 97 20.64 16.02 -0.58
N PRO A 98 20.59 15.80 0.74
CA PRO A 98 20.83 16.87 1.69
C PRO A 98 22.24 17.43 1.49
N GLU A 99 22.38 18.75 1.67
CA GLU A 99 23.67 19.42 1.71
C GLU A 99 24.57 18.73 2.77
N PRO A 100 25.87 18.51 2.49
CA PRO A 100 26.78 17.88 3.44
C PRO A 100 26.82 18.64 4.78
N ASP A 101 26.81 17.93 5.90
CA ASP A 101 27.03 18.56 7.21
C ASP A 101 28.48 19.05 7.27
N PRO A 102 28.75 20.37 7.38
CA PRO A 102 30.10 20.89 7.39
C PRO A 102 30.93 20.42 8.59
N ARG A 103 30.29 19.83 9.62
CA ARG A 103 30.96 19.23 10.79
C ARG A 103 31.36 17.77 10.57
N VAL A 104 30.86 17.12 9.53
CA VAL A 104 31.21 15.74 9.18
C VAL A 104 32.24 15.83 8.06
N SER A 105 33.53 15.71 8.42
CA SER A 105 34.58 15.50 7.41
C SER A 105 34.26 14.26 6.61
N GLU A 106 34.39 14.35 5.28
CA GLU A 106 34.10 13.21 4.39
C GLU A 106 34.89 11.97 4.86
N PRO A 107 34.24 10.83 5.09
CA PRO A 107 34.98 9.59 5.25
C PRO A 107 35.69 9.33 3.92
N SER A 108 37.01 9.16 3.97
CA SER A 108 37.84 8.81 2.82
C SER A 108 37.22 7.64 2.07
N ARG A 109 36.69 7.91 0.87
CA ARG A 109 36.09 6.91 -0.02
C ARG A 109 37.14 5.82 -0.27
N PRO A 110 36.92 4.55 0.11
CA PRO A 110 37.88 3.50 -0.21
C PRO A 110 37.97 3.38 -1.73
N GLU A 111 39.20 3.39 -2.23
CA GLU A 111 39.50 3.24 -3.65
C GLU A 111 38.83 1.98 -4.21
N GLY A 112 38.22 2.13 -5.38
CA GLY A 112 37.30 1.16 -5.95
C GLY A 112 37.91 -0.23 -6.05
N ARG A 113 37.18 -1.24 -5.58
CA ARG A 113 37.41 -2.62 -5.97
C ARG A 113 36.76 -2.83 -7.34
N GLU A 114 37.58 -2.90 -8.37
CA GLU A 114 37.18 -3.36 -9.71
C GLU A 114 36.49 -4.72 -9.61
N ARG A 115 35.41 -4.89 -10.37
CA ARG A 115 34.69 -6.16 -10.52
C ARG A 115 35.26 -6.97 -11.68
#